data_AF-A0A7D5RVS1-F1
#
_entry.id   AF-A0A7D5RVS1-F1
#
_cell.length_a   1.000
_cell.length_b   1.000
_cell.length_c   1.000
_cell.angle_alpha   90.00
_cell.angle_beta   90.00
_cell.angle_gamma   90.00
#
_symmetry.space_group_name_H-M   'P 1'
#
loop_
_entity.id
_entity.type
_entity.pdbx_description
1 polymer ?
#
loop_
_entity_poly.entity_id
_entity_poly.type
_entity_poly.pdbx_seq_one_letter_code
_entity_poly.pdbx_strand_id
1 'polypeptide(L)'
;MASRREQVLSAVFACLQAIPLVTIRRNEALPMSVPADGLVILRDGDPGEPDVTLNPRTAYYSHRAEIEAFVTQPPGGGGEVTLDDLMGAIGTALAADTSLGGLAETLSCSAPEVSVMAIEGSANPGRAAHRQH
;
A
#
# COMPACT_ATOMS: atom_id res chain seq x y z
N MET A 1 -17.25 9.17 18.04
CA MET A 1 -17.56 8.45 16.79
C MET A 1 -16.51 8.85 15.75
N ALA A 2 -15.91 7.89 15.05
CA ALA A 2 -14.94 8.19 14.00
C ALA A 2 -15.61 8.88 12.81
N SER A 3 -14.90 9.77 12.11
CA SER A 3 -15.39 10.42 10.88
C SER A 3 -15.63 9.37 9.78
N ARG A 4 -16.47 9.70 8.78
CA ARG A 4 -16.69 8.78 7.65
C ARG A 4 -15.39 8.48 6.90
N ARG A 5 -14.51 9.48 6.75
CA ARG A 5 -13.15 9.31 6.23
C ARG A 5 -12.38 8.24 7.00
N GLU A 6 -12.36 8.32 8.33
CA GLU A 6 -11.63 7.38 9.17
C GLU A 6 -12.22 5.97 9.13
N GLN A 7 -13.55 5.84 9.02
CA GLN A 7 -14.22 4.55 8.84
C GLN A 7 -13.82 3.89 7.51
N VAL A 8 -13.80 4.66 6.41
CA VAL A 8 -13.37 4.17 5.09
C VAL A 8 -11.91 3.74 5.12
N LEU A 9 -11.00 4.56 5.67
CA LEU A 9 -9.58 4.21 5.78
C LEU A 9 -9.34 2.97 6.65
N SER A 10 -10.09 2.83 7.75
CA SER A 10 -10.04 1.64 8.60
C SER A 10 -10.54 0.39 7.88
N ALA A 11 -11.59 0.51 7.06
CA ALA A 11 -12.10 -0.60 6.25
C ALA A 11 -11.10 -1.03 5.18
N VAL A 12 -10.50 -0.08 4.45
CA VAL A 12 -9.41 -0.36 3.50
C VAL A 12 -8.24 -1.05 4.19
N PHE A 13 -7.81 -0.54 5.35
CA PHE A 13 -6.74 -1.14 6.13
C PHE A 13 -7.06 -2.58 6.56
N ALA A 14 -8.30 -2.84 6.99
CA ALA A 14 -8.76 -4.18 7.35
C ALA A 14 -8.77 -5.14 6.16
N CYS A 15 -9.18 -4.68 4.96
CA CYS A 15 -9.07 -5.46 3.73
C CYS A 15 -7.62 -5.86 3.44
N LEU A 16 -6.67 -4.92 3.58
CA LEU A 16 -5.24 -5.19 3.38
C LEU A 16 -4.69 -6.16 4.43
N GLN A 17 -5.14 -6.07 5.69
CA GLN A 17 -4.74 -7.00 6.76
C GLN A 17 -5.19 -8.45 6.52
N ALA A 18 -6.15 -8.69 5.63
CA ALA A 18 -6.56 -10.04 5.26
C ALA A 18 -5.57 -10.74 4.31
N ILE A 19 -4.61 -9.99 3.72
CA ILE A 19 -3.57 -10.57 2.87
C ILE A 19 -2.60 -11.37 3.77
N PRO A 20 -2.42 -12.67 3.52
CA PRO A 20 -1.63 -13.52 4.40
C PRO A 20 -0.13 -13.23 4.29
N LEU A 21 0.61 -13.44 5.38
CA LEU A 21 2.08 -13.38 5.50
C LEU A 21 2.71 -11.98 5.31
N VAL A 22 2.09 -11.08 4.57
CA VAL A 22 2.60 -9.74 4.29
C VAL A 22 2.47 -8.86 5.54
N THR A 23 3.50 -8.04 5.80
CA THR A 23 3.42 -7.05 6.87
C THR A 23 2.62 -5.84 6.42
N ILE A 24 1.52 -5.50 7.10
CA ILE A 24 0.66 -4.35 6.77
C ILE A 24 0.79 -3.26 7.83
N ARG A 25 0.94 -2.01 7.38
CA ARG A 25 1.15 -0.81 8.21
C ARG A 25 0.34 0.38 7.68
N ARG A 26 0.16 1.41 8.50
CA ARG A 26 -0.61 2.62 8.15
C ARG A 26 0.13 3.85 8.61
N ASN A 27 0.38 4.78 7.68
CA ASN A 27 1.12 6.04 7.88
C ASN A 27 2.52 5.88 8.52
N GLU A 28 3.12 4.70 8.47
CA GLU A 28 4.47 4.48 9.02
C GLU A 28 5.53 5.15 8.13
N ALA A 29 6.61 5.69 8.71
CA ALA A 29 7.69 6.30 7.93
C ALA A 29 8.25 5.32 6.88
N LEU A 30 8.96 5.84 5.88
CA LEU A 30 9.62 5.00 4.87
C LEU A 30 10.47 3.91 5.55
N PRO A 31 10.38 2.66 5.08
CA PRO A 31 11.01 1.54 5.75
C PRO A 31 12.54 1.62 5.63
N MET A 32 13.22 1.31 6.74
CA MET A 32 14.68 1.08 6.74
C MET A 32 15.05 -0.39 6.43
N SER A 33 14.06 -1.28 6.42
CA SER A 33 14.19 -2.68 6.00
C SER A 33 12.81 -3.22 5.59
N VAL A 34 12.80 -4.20 4.69
CA VAL A 34 11.59 -4.85 4.20
C VAL A 34 11.60 -6.31 4.67
N PRO A 35 10.53 -6.81 5.34
CA PRO A 35 10.39 -8.21 5.71
C PRO A 35 10.46 -9.13 4.49
N ALA A 36 10.84 -10.40 4.70
CA ALA A 36 10.98 -11.38 3.61
C ALA A 36 9.68 -11.57 2.81
N ASP A 37 8.53 -11.55 3.50
CA ASP A 37 7.20 -11.71 2.91
C ASP A 37 6.62 -10.38 2.35
N GLY A 38 7.41 -9.30 2.35
CA GLY A 38 6.99 -7.99 1.87
C GLY A 38 6.36 -7.08 2.93
N LEU A 39 6.18 -5.82 2.56
CA LEU A 39 5.60 -4.76 3.38
C LEU A 39 4.62 -3.94 2.55
N VAL A 40 3.44 -3.67 3.11
CA VAL A 40 2.47 -2.74 2.55
C VAL A 40 2.20 -1.63 3.55
N ILE A 41 2.27 -0.38 3.10
CA ILE A 41 1.95 0.80 3.89
C ILE A 41 0.76 1.51 3.24
N LEU A 42 -0.35 1.60 3.97
CA LEU A 42 -1.46 2.48 3.62
C LEU A 42 -1.12 3.91 4.05
N ARG A 43 -1.12 4.84 3.09
CA ARG A 43 -1.07 6.28 3.32
C ARG A 43 -2.47 6.84 3.27
N ASP A 44 -2.85 7.53 4.34
CA ASP A 44 -4.21 8.06 4.46
C ASP A 44 -4.56 9.12 3.44
N GLY A 45 -3.57 9.75 2.80
CA GLY A 45 -3.77 10.83 1.84
C GLY A 45 -4.52 12.03 2.43
N ASP A 46 -5.10 12.84 1.56
CA ASP A 46 -5.99 13.94 1.91
C ASP A 46 -7.28 13.83 1.08
N PRO A 47 -8.48 13.82 1.71
CA PRO A 47 -9.75 13.83 0.98
C PRO A 47 -9.98 15.11 0.18
N GLY A 48 -9.30 16.21 0.50
CA GLY A 48 -9.53 17.51 -0.11
C GLY A 48 -10.93 18.07 0.17
N GLU A 49 -11.32 19.06 -0.63
CA GLU A 49 -12.65 19.66 -0.58
C GLU A 49 -13.68 18.84 -1.36
N PRO A 50 -14.94 18.78 -0.90
CA PRO A 50 -15.99 18.09 -1.63
C PRO A 50 -16.42 18.86 -2.88
N ASP A 51 -16.83 18.12 -3.91
CA ASP A 51 -17.64 18.68 -4.99
C ASP A 51 -19.09 18.85 -4.49
N VAL A 52 -19.68 20.03 -4.67
CA VAL A 52 -20.99 20.38 -4.13
C VAL A 52 -21.95 20.73 -5.27
N THR A 53 -22.92 19.85 -5.49
CA THR A 53 -24.10 20.17 -6.30
C THR A 53 -25.00 21.14 -5.52
N LEU A 54 -25.71 22.04 -6.20
CA LEU A 54 -26.54 23.07 -5.53
C LEU A 54 -28.06 22.75 -5.53
N ASN A 55 -28.52 21.79 -6.33
CA ASN A 55 -29.94 21.43 -6.40
C ASN A 55 -30.20 19.96 -6.85
N PRO A 56 -30.54 19.04 -5.93
CA PRO A 56 -30.45 19.19 -4.47
C PRO A 56 -28.99 19.42 -4.03
N ARG A 57 -28.79 19.96 -2.83
CA ARG A 57 -27.43 20.23 -2.35
C ARG A 57 -26.77 18.95 -1.83
N THR A 58 -25.90 18.34 -2.62
CA THR A 58 -25.17 17.12 -2.26
C THR A 58 -23.66 17.33 -2.36
N ALA A 59 -22.91 16.86 -1.35
CA ALA A 59 -21.45 16.89 -1.31
C ALA A 59 -20.87 15.51 -1.67
N TYR A 60 -19.92 15.48 -2.60
CA TYR A 60 -19.21 14.29 -3.05
C TYR A 60 -17.73 14.42 -2.70
N TYR A 61 -17.18 13.43 -2.03
CA TYR A 61 -15.76 13.38 -1.70
C TYR A 61 -15.07 12.34 -2.55
N SER A 62 -13.99 12.74 -3.22
CA SER A 62 -13.08 11.82 -3.90
C SER A 62 -11.77 11.77 -3.12
N HIS A 63 -11.65 10.78 -2.24
CA HIS A 63 -10.49 10.64 -1.38
C HIS A 63 -9.47 9.67 -1.97
N ARG A 64 -8.27 10.17 -2.29
CA ARG A 64 -7.16 9.33 -2.73
C ARG A 64 -6.28 8.95 -1.54
N ALA A 65 -6.37 7.69 -1.14
CA ALA A 65 -5.37 7.04 -0.30
C ALA A 65 -4.31 6.37 -1.19
N GLU A 66 -3.07 6.28 -0.71
CA GLU A 66 -1.99 5.60 -1.45
C GLU A 66 -1.62 4.30 -0.75
N ILE A 67 -1.27 3.29 -1.54
CA ILE A 67 -0.83 1.99 -1.04
C ILE A 67 0.58 1.78 -1.57
N GLU A 68 1.55 1.81 -0.68
CA GLU A 68 2.95 1.55 -1.01
C GLU A 68 3.25 0.07 -0.75
N ALA A 69 3.71 -0.67 -1.76
CA ALA A 69 4.11 -2.06 -1.63
C ALA A 69 5.62 -2.20 -1.83
N PHE A 70 6.30 -2.84 -0.88
CA PHE A 70 7.74 -3.04 -0.88
C PHE A 70 8.07 -4.52 -0.83
N VAL A 71 8.98 -4.94 -1.69
CA VAL A 71 9.59 -6.28 -1.68
C VAL A 71 11.11 -6.14 -1.77
N THR A 72 11.83 -7.11 -1.23
CA THR A 72 13.29 -7.16 -1.43
C THR A 72 13.61 -7.78 -2.77
N GLN A 73 14.67 -7.29 -3.42
CA GLN A 73 15.21 -7.92 -4.62
C GLN A 73 16.40 -8.81 -4.22
N PRO A 74 16.26 -10.15 -4.26
CA PRO A 74 17.34 -11.02 -3.89
C PRO A 74 18.45 -11.05 -4.97
N PRO A 75 19.69 -11.41 -4.60
CA PRO A 75 20.75 -11.67 -5.56
C PRO A 75 20.31 -12.78 -6.53
N GLY A 76 20.18 -12.46 -7.82
CA GLY A 76 19.65 -13.37 -8.83
C GLY A 76 18.27 -12.99 -9.40
N GLY A 77 17.63 -11.94 -8.88
CA GLY A 77 16.35 -11.43 -9.39
C GLY A 77 15.13 -12.16 -8.82
N GLY A 78 13.94 -11.86 -9.34
CA GLY A 78 12.68 -12.51 -8.92
C GLY A 78 11.84 -11.67 -7.95
N GLY A 79 12.37 -10.53 -7.48
CA GLY A 79 11.57 -9.56 -6.73
C GLY A 79 10.41 -9.00 -7.55
N GLU A 80 10.54 -8.94 -8.87
CA GLU A 80 9.49 -8.49 -9.78
C GLU A 80 8.26 -9.40 -9.74
N VAL A 81 8.46 -10.73 -9.67
CA VAL A 81 7.36 -11.70 -9.57
C VAL A 81 6.67 -11.58 -8.21
N THR A 82 7.45 -11.48 -7.13
CA THR A 82 6.89 -11.26 -5.79
C THR A 82 6.11 -9.95 -5.70
N LEU A 83 6.59 -8.89 -6.34
CA LEU A 83 5.88 -7.61 -6.40
C LEU A 83 4.58 -7.74 -7.19
N ASP A 84 4.59 -8.42 -8.34
CA ASP A 84 3.40 -8.64 -9.15
C ASP A 84 2.33 -9.46 -8.41
N ASP A 85 2.74 -10.54 -7.74
CA ASP A 85 1.86 -11.35 -6.90
C ASP A 85 1.25 -10.51 -5.75
N LEU A 86 2.05 -9.66 -5.12
CA LEU A 86 1.59 -8.77 -4.06
C LEU A 86 0.60 -7.71 -4.58
N MET A 87 0.88 -7.09 -5.73
CA MET A 87 -0.05 -6.15 -6.38
C MET A 87 -1.37 -6.84 -6.75
N GLY A 88 -1.32 -8.07 -7.27
CA GLY A 88 -2.49 -8.89 -7.57
C GLY A 88 -3.32 -9.23 -6.32
N ALA A 89 -2.65 -9.58 -5.21
CA ALA A 89 -3.30 -9.85 -3.93
C ALA A 89 -4.00 -8.61 -3.36
N ILE A 90 -3.35 -7.44 -3.42
CA ILE A 90 -3.94 -6.15 -3.03
C ILE A 90 -5.18 -5.84 -3.88
N GLY A 91 -5.05 -5.95 -5.21
CA GLY A 91 -6.16 -5.72 -6.14
C GLY A 91 -7.34 -6.64 -5.87
N THR A 92 -7.07 -7.94 -5.62
CA THR A 92 -8.12 -8.92 -5.28
C THR A 92 -8.81 -8.60 -3.96
N ALA A 93 -8.05 -8.22 -2.93
CA ALA A 93 -8.60 -7.89 -1.62
C ALA A 93 -9.53 -6.67 -1.66
N LEU A 94 -9.16 -5.63 -2.42
CA LEU A 94 -9.96 -4.41 -2.56
C LEU A 94 -11.15 -4.58 -3.50
N ALA A 95 -11.03 -5.44 -4.52
CA ALA A 95 -12.12 -5.75 -5.45
C ALA A 95 -13.20 -6.64 -4.84
N ALA A 96 -12.93 -7.31 -3.70
CA ALA A 96 -13.89 -8.18 -3.03
C ALA A 96 -15.16 -7.43 -2.58
N ASP A 97 -15.02 -6.16 -2.16
CA ASP A 97 -16.13 -5.28 -1.84
C ASP A 97 -15.74 -3.81 -2.05
N THR A 98 -16.09 -3.27 -3.23
CA THR A 98 -15.81 -1.86 -3.58
C THR A 98 -16.69 -0.86 -2.84
N SER A 99 -17.72 -1.30 -2.11
CA SER A 99 -18.54 -0.43 -1.26
C SER A 99 -17.98 -0.30 0.17
N LEU A 100 -17.03 -1.18 0.54
CA LEU A 100 -16.49 -1.28 1.90
C LEU A 100 -17.61 -1.40 2.95
N GLY A 101 -18.57 -2.29 2.71
CA GLY A 101 -19.76 -2.47 3.56
C GLY A 101 -20.74 -1.28 3.50
N GLY A 102 -20.80 -0.56 2.37
CA GLY A 102 -21.62 0.64 2.18
C GLY A 102 -21.03 1.93 2.75
N LEU A 103 -19.77 1.92 3.19
CA LEU A 103 -19.06 3.10 3.67
C LEU A 103 -18.64 4.03 2.50
N ALA A 104 -18.37 3.46 1.34
CA ALA A 104 -18.08 4.17 0.09
C ALA A 104 -19.16 3.86 -0.96
N GLU A 105 -19.40 4.81 -1.87
CA GLU A 105 -20.24 4.55 -3.06
C GLU A 105 -19.51 3.65 -4.06
N THR A 106 -18.22 3.88 -4.22
CA THR A 106 -17.33 3.08 -5.04
C THR A 106 -15.90 3.18 -4.55
N LEU A 107 -15.08 2.21 -4.93
CA LEU A 107 -13.65 2.17 -4.74
C LEU A 107 -13.04 1.75 -6.08
N SER A 108 -12.00 2.47 -6.50
CA SER A 108 -11.23 2.11 -7.69
C SER A 108 -9.74 2.22 -7.40
N CYS A 109 -8.97 1.32 -8.00
CA CYS A 109 -7.51 1.34 -7.91
C CYS A 109 -6.95 1.97 -9.19
N SER A 110 -6.02 2.91 -9.06
CA SER A 110 -5.24 3.40 -10.19
C SER A 110 -4.17 2.38 -10.60
N ALA A 111 -3.61 2.55 -11.80
CA ALA A 111 -2.43 1.79 -12.19
C ALA A 111 -1.28 2.01 -11.18
N PRO A 112 -0.53 0.96 -10.80
CA PRO A 112 0.60 1.10 -9.91
C PRO A 112 1.77 1.78 -10.61
N GLU A 113 2.53 2.57 -9.84
CA GLU A 113 3.82 3.11 -10.28
C GLU A 113 4.93 2.27 -9.64
N VAL A 114 5.78 1.66 -10.47
CA VAL A 114 6.85 0.78 -10.02
C VAL A 114 8.20 1.48 -10.16
N SER A 115 8.95 1.53 -9.07
CA SER A 115 10.30 2.10 -9.07
C SER A 115 11.23 1.30 -8.16
N VAL A 116 12.53 1.36 -8.45
CA VAL A 116 13.57 0.77 -7.60
C VAL A 116 14.02 1.82 -6.59
N MET A 117 13.94 1.49 -5.31
CA MET A 117 14.37 2.36 -4.22
C MET A 117 15.55 1.74 -3.48
N ALA A 118 16.61 2.52 -3.25
CA ALA A 118 17.68 2.12 -2.35
C ALA A 118 17.21 2.31 -0.90
N ILE A 119 17.20 1.23 -0.12
CA ILE A 119 16.88 1.28 1.30
C ILE A 119 18.18 1.39 2.10
N GLU A 120 18.39 2.53 2.73
CA GLU A 120 19.52 2.73 3.64
C GLU A 120 19.34 1.81 4.86
N GLY A 121 20.20 0.80 4.97
CA GLY A 121 20.15 -0.21 6.04
C GLY A 121 20.11 -1.65 5.55
N SER A 122 19.84 -1.90 4.26
CA SER A 122 20.09 -3.22 3.68
C SER A 122 21.59 -3.46 3.63
N ALA A 123 22.10 -4.20 4.61
CA ALA A 123 23.49 -4.58 4.69
C ALA A 123 23.88 -5.21 3.36
N ASN A 124 24.66 -4.51 2.55
CA ASN A 124 25.33 -5.07 1.40
C ASN A 124 26.31 -6.13 1.93
N PRO A 125 26.12 -7.45 1.73
CA PRO A 125 27.14 -8.42 2.06
C PRO A 125 28.19 -8.42 0.93
N GLY A 126 28.88 -7.28 0.80
CA GLY A 126 29.89 -7.03 -0.23
C GLY A 126 31.27 -7.54 0.18
N ARG A 127 31.46 -8.87 0.07
CA ARG A 127 32.73 -9.59 -0.10
C ARG A 127 33.84 -9.45 0.96
N ALA A 128 34.08 -10.57 1.64
CA ALA A 128 35.39 -10.93 2.14
C ALA A 128 36.41 -10.94 0.99
N ALA A 129 37.41 -10.06 1.05
CA ALA A 129 38.64 -10.19 0.29
C ALA A 129 39.74 -10.62 1.25
N HIS A 130 39.95 -11.93 1.32
CA HIS A 130 41.22 -12.50 1.74
C HIS A 130 42.28 -12.13 0.69
N ARG A 131 43.34 -11.43 1.09
CA ARG A 131 44.66 -11.58 0.45
C ARG A 131 45.74 -11.22 1.46
N GLN A 132 46.45 -12.26 1.90
CA GLN A 132 47.78 -12.19 2.47
C GLN A 132 48.74 -11.54 1.46
N HIS A 133 49.63 -10.66 1.94
CA HIS A 133 51.08 -10.82 1.90
C HIS A 133 51.73 -9.82 2.86
#